data_AF-A0A3S1Y810-F1
#
_entry.id   AF-A0A3S1Y810-F1
#
_cell.length_a   1.000
_cell.length_b   1.000
_cell.length_c   1.000
_cell.angle_alpha   90.00
_cell.angle_beta   90.00
_cell.angle_gamma   90.00
#
_symmetry.space_group_name_H-M   'P 1'
#
loop_
_entity.id
_entity.type
_entity.pdbx_description
1 polymer ?
#
loop_
_entity_poly.entity_id
_entity_poly.type
_entity_poly.pdbx_seq_one_letter_code
_entity_poly.pdbx_strand_id
1 'polypeptide(L)'
;MRLSIPISAFVAAIVGFGGTLAIVIAAANAVGATQIETASWVTTICLAMAIESLWLSWRTKMPVITAWSTPGLALIAASSGFSMGEAVAAFIVTGVLLIATGLFRPLTKLISRIPPSVASGMLAGIVVTFALNAVKTIPIDPWLILPLIAAFFVIRLFNPALSVLAVLIGGGLAAFLSGRVGGLPTPE
;
A
#
# COMPACT_ATOMS: atom_id res chain seq x y z
N MET A 1 -9.90 -25.04 16.81
CA MET A 1 -9.22 -24.29 15.72
C MET A 1 -7.72 -24.56 15.82
N ARG A 2 -7.03 -24.91 14.72
CA ARG A 2 -5.57 -25.12 14.76
C ARG A 2 -4.90 -23.78 15.08
N LEU A 3 -4.04 -23.73 16.10
CA LEU A 3 -3.36 -22.51 16.57
C LEU A 3 -2.58 -21.81 15.43
N SER A 4 -2.18 -22.56 14.40
CA SER A 4 -1.50 -22.04 13.21
C SER A 4 -2.33 -21.05 12.38
N ILE A 5 -3.67 -21.10 12.44
CA ILE A 5 -4.55 -20.22 11.65
C ILE A 5 -4.47 -18.76 12.12
N PRO A 6 -4.74 -18.42 13.39
CA PRO A 6 -4.62 -17.04 13.86
C PRO A 6 -3.18 -16.52 13.79
N ILE A 7 -2.18 -17.37 14.04
CA ILE A 7 -0.76 -16.98 13.94
C ILE A 7 -0.39 -16.62 12.51
N SER A 8 -0.79 -17.43 11.52
CA SER A 8 -0.49 -17.16 10.10
C SER A 8 -1.21 -15.90 9.62
N ALA A 9 -2.45 -15.67 10.06
CA ALA A 9 -3.20 -14.45 9.73
C ALA A 9 -2.53 -13.20 10.34
N PHE A 10 -2.05 -13.29 11.58
CA PHE A 10 -1.33 -12.19 12.24
C PHE A 10 -0.01 -11.87 11.54
N VAL A 11 0.79 -12.89 11.22
CA VAL A 11 2.05 -12.70 10.48
C VAL A 11 1.77 -12.12 9.09
N ALA A 12 0.74 -12.61 8.38
CA ALA A 12 0.34 -12.06 7.08
C ALA A 12 -0.09 -10.60 7.17
N ALA A 13 -0.83 -10.22 8.22
CA ALA A 13 -1.23 -8.84 8.45
C ALA A 13 -0.02 -7.92 8.68
N ILE A 14 0.92 -8.31 9.55
CA ILE A 14 2.12 -7.51 9.85
C ILE A 14 3.02 -7.39 8.61
N VAL A 15 3.33 -8.50 7.95
CA VAL A 15 4.20 -8.52 6.77
C VAL A 15 3.55 -7.75 5.62
N GLY A 16 2.23 -7.88 5.46
CA GLY A 16 1.44 -7.10 4.51
C GLY A 16 1.58 -5.61 4.80
N PHE A 17 1.24 -5.17 6.01
CA PHE A 17 1.29 -3.76 6.41
C PHE A 17 2.67 -3.13 6.29
N GLY A 18 3.71 -3.87 6.67
CA GLY A 18 5.06 -3.33 6.78
C GLY A 18 5.61 -2.75 5.47
N GLY A 19 5.23 -3.32 4.31
CA GLY A 19 5.67 -2.83 3.01
C GLY A 19 4.69 -1.85 2.35
N THR A 20 3.39 -2.09 2.49
CA THR A 20 2.38 -1.41 1.67
C THR A 20 1.85 -0.13 2.33
N LEU A 21 1.94 0.01 3.67
CA LEU A 21 1.54 1.23 4.37
C LEU A 21 2.39 2.44 3.98
N ALA A 22 3.70 2.24 3.75
CA ALA A 22 4.60 3.29 3.30
C ALA A 22 4.12 3.94 1.98
N ILE A 23 3.51 3.15 1.09
CA ILE A 23 2.94 3.64 -0.17
C ILE A 23 1.67 4.47 0.09
N VAL A 24 0.85 4.08 1.07
CA VAL A 24 -0.33 4.88 1.48
C VAL A 24 0.12 6.25 1.99
N ILE A 25 1.15 6.29 2.84
CA ILE A 25 1.69 7.54 3.38
C ILE A 25 2.29 8.39 2.25
N ALA A 26 3.01 7.78 1.31
CA ALA A 26 3.53 8.49 0.13
C ALA A 26 2.41 9.09 -0.72
N ALA A 27 1.31 8.36 -0.92
CA ALA A 27 0.12 8.84 -1.62
C ALA A 27 -0.56 9.99 -0.87
N ALA A 28 -0.69 9.88 0.46
CA ALA A 28 -1.26 10.92 1.32
C ALA A 28 -0.43 12.22 1.24
N ASN A 29 0.90 12.11 1.29
CA ASN A 29 1.79 13.25 1.14
C ASN A 29 1.68 13.89 -0.26
N ALA A 30 1.54 13.09 -1.31
CA ALA A 30 1.42 13.59 -2.68
C ALA A 30 0.17 14.45 -2.92
N VAL A 31 -0.90 14.21 -2.15
CA VAL A 31 -2.15 14.99 -2.20
C VAL A 31 -2.24 16.06 -1.11
N GLY A 32 -1.16 16.25 -0.33
CA GLY A 32 -1.10 17.23 0.74
C GLY A 32 -1.99 16.93 1.95
N ALA A 33 -2.26 15.65 2.22
CA ALA A 33 -3.07 15.26 3.37
C ALA A 33 -2.37 15.61 4.69
N THR A 34 -3.13 16.13 5.64
CA THR A 34 -2.69 16.34 7.01
C THR A 34 -2.46 15.00 7.74
N GLN A 35 -1.80 15.05 8.89
CA GLN A 35 -1.58 13.87 9.72
C GLN A 35 -2.90 13.23 10.16
N ILE A 36 -3.89 14.05 10.52
CA ILE A 36 -5.22 13.60 10.95
C ILE A 36 -5.94 12.92 9.78
N GLU A 37 -5.89 13.52 8.59
CA GLU A 37 -6.48 12.93 7.38
C GLU A 37 -5.81 11.61 6.98
N THR A 38 -4.48 11.52 7.10
CA THR A 38 -3.73 10.29 6.84
C THR A 38 -4.12 9.19 7.83
N ALA A 39 -4.20 9.51 9.12
CA ALA A 39 -4.62 8.57 10.16
C ALA A 39 -6.08 8.11 9.94
N SER A 40 -6.97 9.04 9.58
CA SER A 40 -8.36 8.75 9.22
C SER A 40 -8.45 7.82 8.02
N TRP A 41 -7.73 8.14 6.94
CA TRP A 41 -7.72 7.35 5.71
C TRP A 41 -7.24 5.91 5.95
N VAL A 42 -6.12 5.74 6.65
CA VAL A 42 -5.59 4.41 7.01
C VAL A 42 -6.61 3.65 7.85
N THR A 43 -7.18 4.29 8.88
CA THR A 43 -8.16 3.66 9.78
C THR A 43 -9.41 3.20 9.02
N THR A 44 -9.97 4.06 8.16
CA THR A 44 -11.15 3.73 7.36
C THR A 44 -10.86 2.58 6.40
N ILE A 45 -9.70 2.53 5.74
CA ILE A 45 -9.32 1.40 4.87
C ILE A 45 -9.23 0.11 5.67
N CYS A 46 -8.56 0.13 6.84
CA CYS A 46 -8.41 -1.06 7.69
C CYS A 46 -9.78 -1.62 8.10
N LEU A 47 -10.66 -0.74 8.57
CA LEU A 47 -12.01 -1.13 8.99
C LEU A 47 -12.84 -1.64 7.81
N ALA A 48 -12.78 -0.97 6.66
CA ALA A 48 -13.51 -1.38 5.46
C ALA A 48 -13.09 -2.78 5.01
N MET A 49 -11.77 -3.06 4.92
CA MET A 49 -11.29 -4.38 4.54
C MET A 49 -11.62 -5.46 5.57
N ALA A 50 -11.53 -5.14 6.88
CA ALA A 50 -11.89 -6.09 7.92
C ALA A 50 -13.37 -6.48 7.84
N ILE A 51 -14.26 -5.50 7.65
CA ILE A 51 -15.70 -5.72 7.50
C ILE A 51 -15.99 -6.49 6.21
N GLU A 52 -15.41 -6.08 5.08
CA GLU A 52 -15.63 -6.71 3.78
C GLU A 52 -15.12 -8.15 3.73
N SER A 53 -13.89 -8.39 4.21
CA SER A 53 -13.31 -9.73 4.28
C SER A 53 -14.12 -10.64 5.19
N LEU A 54 -14.58 -10.15 6.35
CA LEU A 54 -15.43 -10.90 7.26
C LEU A 54 -16.77 -11.25 6.60
N TRP A 55 -17.42 -10.25 6.00
CA TRP A 55 -18.72 -10.41 5.33
C TRP A 55 -18.65 -11.39 4.17
N LEU A 56 -17.68 -11.24 3.27
CA LEU A 56 -17.48 -12.12 2.13
C LEU A 56 -17.09 -13.53 2.58
N SER A 57 -16.22 -13.66 3.58
CA SER A 57 -15.84 -14.97 4.11
C SER A 57 -17.02 -15.70 4.72
N TRP A 58 -17.86 -14.99 5.48
CA TRP A 58 -19.06 -15.58 6.08
C TRP A 58 -20.09 -15.98 5.03
N ARG A 59 -20.34 -15.11 4.04
CA ARG A 59 -21.33 -15.34 2.98
C ARG A 59 -20.92 -16.45 2.01
N THR A 60 -19.65 -16.48 1.60
CA THR A 60 -19.13 -17.47 0.64
C THR A 60 -18.68 -18.76 1.31
N LYS A 61 -18.54 -18.78 2.64
CA LYS A 61 -17.94 -19.87 3.42
C LYS A 61 -16.52 -20.24 2.96
N MET A 62 -15.79 -19.28 2.41
CA MET A 62 -14.39 -19.41 1.99
C MET A 62 -13.53 -18.35 2.70
N PRO A 63 -12.24 -18.58 2.95
CA PRO A 63 -11.36 -17.54 3.51
C PRO A 63 -11.05 -16.47 2.45
N VAL A 64 -11.87 -15.43 2.39
CA VAL A 64 -11.72 -14.31 1.46
C VAL A 64 -10.96 -13.18 2.16
N ILE A 65 -9.87 -12.73 1.54
CA ILE A 65 -9.08 -11.58 2.00
C ILE A 65 -9.18 -10.49 0.95
N THR A 66 -9.67 -9.33 1.33
CA THR A 66 -9.69 -8.14 0.47
C THR A 66 -8.46 -7.28 0.73
N ALA A 67 -7.98 -6.62 -0.31
CA ALA A 67 -6.77 -5.80 -0.29
C ALA A 67 -7.03 -4.50 -1.03
N TRP A 68 -6.27 -3.46 -0.68
CA TRP A 68 -6.30 -2.19 -1.40
C TRP A 68 -5.56 -2.26 -2.74
N SER A 69 -5.81 -1.27 -3.60
CA SER A 69 -5.11 -1.12 -4.87
C SER A 69 -3.69 -0.56 -4.68
N THR A 70 -2.71 -1.43 -4.51
CA THR A 70 -1.28 -1.05 -4.46
C THR A 70 -0.84 -0.23 -5.68
N PRO A 71 -1.12 -0.63 -6.95
CA PRO A 71 -0.78 0.20 -8.10
C PRO A 71 -1.56 1.52 -8.12
N GLY A 72 -2.79 1.56 -7.61
CA GLY A 72 -3.55 2.82 -7.49
C GLY A 72 -2.90 3.82 -6.52
N LEU A 73 -2.44 3.35 -5.36
CA LEU A 73 -1.71 4.19 -4.41
C LEU A 73 -0.36 4.66 -4.98
N ALA A 74 0.35 3.77 -5.67
CA ALA A 74 1.61 4.13 -6.33
C ALA A 74 1.42 5.21 -7.41
N LEU A 75 0.32 5.15 -8.17
CA LEU A 75 -0.05 6.18 -9.13
C LEU A 75 -0.28 7.53 -8.46
N ILE A 76 -1.04 7.56 -7.36
CA ILE A 76 -1.32 8.79 -6.62
C ILE A 76 -0.03 9.35 -6.01
N ALA A 77 0.80 8.49 -5.41
CA ALA A 77 2.10 8.86 -4.86
C ALA A 77 3.08 9.42 -5.92
N ALA A 78 2.91 9.03 -7.18
CA ALA A 78 3.70 9.56 -8.30
C ALA A 78 3.07 10.79 -8.97
N SER A 79 1.86 11.18 -8.57
CA SER A 79 1.15 12.36 -9.07
C SER A 79 1.52 13.62 -8.30
N SER A 80 1.20 14.79 -8.84
CA SER A 80 1.49 16.09 -8.21
C SER A 80 0.45 17.13 -8.60
N GLY A 81 0.22 18.10 -7.72
CA GLY A 81 -0.65 19.25 -8.00
C GLY A 81 -2.13 19.01 -7.71
N PHE A 82 -2.47 17.96 -6.96
CA PHE A 82 -3.83 17.66 -6.51
C PHE A 82 -3.95 17.85 -5.00
N SER A 83 -5.11 18.30 -4.56
CA SER A 83 -5.48 18.42 -3.16
C SER A 83 -6.16 17.16 -2.63
N MET A 84 -6.19 17.01 -1.31
CA MET A 84 -6.90 15.91 -0.64
C MET A 84 -8.39 15.88 -1.01
N GLY A 85 -9.04 17.04 -1.18
CA GLY A 85 -10.44 17.13 -1.61
C GLY A 85 -10.67 16.56 -3.01
N GLU A 86 -9.78 16.88 -3.96
CA GLU A 86 -9.84 16.32 -5.32
C GLU A 86 -9.58 14.82 -5.32
N ALA A 87 -8.65 14.35 -4.49
CA ALA A 87 -8.39 12.92 -4.32
C ALA A 87 -9.62 12.18 -3.79
N VAL A 88 -10.30 12.72 -2.77
CA VAL A 88 -11.54 12.14 -2.23
C VAL A 88 -12.64 12.08 -3.29
N ALA A 89 -12.84 13.17 -4.03
CA ALA A 89 -13.82 13.19 -5.13
C ALA A 89 -13.48 12.15 -6.20
N ALA A 90 -12.22 12.03 -6.59
CA ALA A 90 -11.75 11.03 -7.54
C ALA A 90 -11.97 9.59 -7.04
N PHE A 91 -11.75 9.32 -5.74
CA PHE A 91 -12.05 8.01 -5.15
C PHE A 91 -13.55 7.68 -5.18
N ILE A 92 -14.41 8.64 -4.85
CA ILE A 92 -15.87 8.45 -4.89
C ILE A 92 -16.32 8.17 -6.32
N VAL A 93 -15.90 8.98 -7.29
CA VAL A 93 -16.23 8.80 -8.71
C VAL A 93 -15.72 7.44 -9.20
N THR A 94 -14.48 7.08 -8.86
CA THR A 94 -13.90 5.78 -9.23
C THR A 94 -14.70 4.62 -8.62
N GLY A 95 -15.11 4.73 -7.36
CA GLY A 95 -15.95 3.73 -6.68
C GLY A 95 -17.30 3.54 -7.37
N VAL A 96 -17.97 4.64 -7.73
CA VAL A 96 -19.24 4.59 -8.49
C VAL A 96 -19.03 3.93 -9.86
N LEU A 97 -17.95 4.29 -10.57
CA LEU A 97 -17.63 3.68 -11.86
C LEU A 97 -17.34 2.19 -11.71
N LEU A 98 -16.59 1.77 -10.68
CA LEU A 98 -16.32 0.35 -10.41
C LEU A 98 -17.62 -0.43 -10.16
N ILE A 99 -18.53 0.10 -9.33
CA ILE A 99 -19.84 -0.51 -9.08
C ILE A 99 -20.64 -0.62 -10.38
N ALA A 100 -20.68 0.46 -11.18
CA ALA A 100 -21.36 0.48 -12.47
C ALA A 100 -20.78 -0.58 -13.43
N THR A 101 -19.45 -0.70 -13.49
CA THR A 101 -18.78 -1.72 -14.34
C THR A 101 -19.05 -3.15 -13.89
N GLY A 102 -19.17 -3.38 -12.57
CA GLY A 102 -19.51 -4.68 -12.01
C GLY A 102 -20.97 -5.08 -12.25
N LEU A 103 -21.88 -4.10 -12.30
CA LEU A 103 -23.30 -4.34 -12.58
C LEU A 103 -23.56 -4.51 -14.09
N PHE A 104 -22.75 -3.88 -14.94
CA PHE A 104 -22.91 -3.91 -16.39
C PHE A 104 -22.14 -5.07 -17.07
N ARG A 105 -22.78 -6.25 -17.09
CA ARG A 105 -22.25 -7.52 -17.65
C ARG A 105 -21.53 -7.42 -19.02
N PRO A 106 -22.02 -6.68 -20.04
CA PRO A 106 -21.32 -6.63 -21.32
C PRO A 106 -19.96 -5.93 -21.22
N LEU A 107 -19.80 -4.95 -20.34
CA LEU A 107 -18.51 -4.31 -20.10
C LEU A 107 -17.55 -5.23 -19.35
N THR A 108 -18.04 -6.00 -18.37
CA THR A 108 -17.23 -7.05 -17.72
C THR A 108 -16.69 -8.06 -18.74
N LYS A 109 -17.53 -8.45 -19.72
CA LYS A 109 -17.13 -9.35 -20.82
C LYS A 109 -16.14 -8.71 -21.80
N LEU A 110 -16.14 -7.38 -21.93
CA LEU A 110 -15.16 -6.68 -22.76
C LEU A 110 -13.82 -6.56 -22.03
N ILE A 111 -13.84 -6.23 -20.74
CA ILE A 111 -12.65 -6.18 -19.88
C ILE A 111 -11.96 -7.54 -19.84
N SER A 112 -12.72 -8.65 -19.79
CA SER A 112 -12.14 -10.00 -19.82
C SER A 112 -11.47 -10.38 -21.15
N ARG A 113 -11.61 -9.57 -22.20
CA ARG A 113 -10.87 -9.74 -23.47
C ARG A 113 -9.53 -9.03 -23.50
N ILE A 114 -9.21 -8.19 -22.52
CA ILE A 114 -7.92 -7.50 -22.46
C ILE A 114 -6.83 -8.56 -22.29
N PRO A 115 -5.85 -8.66 -23.21
CA PRO A 115 -4.78 -9.64 -23.09
C PRO A 115 -4.01 -9.43 -21.78
N PRO A 116 -3.64 -10.51 -21.06
CA PRO A 116 -2.90 -10.39 -19.80
C PRO A 116 -1.61 -9.57 -19.94
N SER A 117 -0.93 -9.65 -21.09
CA SER A 117 0.27 -8.87 -21.40
C SER A 117 0.01 -7.36 -21.41
N VAL A 118 -1.12 -6.91 -21.93
CA VAL A 118 -1.51 -5.50 -21.95
C VAL A 118 -1.82 -5.03 -20.52
N ALA A 119 -2.58 -5.82 -19.76
CA ALA A 119 -2.90 -5.49 -18.37
C ALA A 119 -1.63 -5.41 -17.49
N SER A 120 -0.71 -6.38 -17.63
CA SER A 120 0.59 -6.34 -16.97
C SER A 120 1.43 -5.15 -17.40
N GLY A 121 1.41 -4.78 -18.69
CA GLY A 121 2.09 -3.59 -19.21
C GLY A 121 1.55 -2.29 -18.61
N MET A 122 0.23 -2.16 -18.46
CA MET A 122 -0.41 -1.02 -17.80
C MET A 122 0.04 -0.90 -16.33
N LEU A 123 0.03 -2.01 -15.59
CA LEU A 123 0.51 -2.05 -14.21
C LEU A 123 2.00 -1.71 -14.10
N ALA A 124 2.83 -2.24 -15.01
CA ALA A 124 4.26 -1.96 -15.04
C ALA A 124 4.54 -0.47 -15.25
N GLY A 125 3.84 0.20 -16.17
CA GLY A 125 4.02 1.64 -16.40
C GLY A 125 3.77 2.49 -15.13
N ILE A 126 2.74 2.13 -14.37
CA ILE A 126 2.41 2.79 -13.10
C ILE A 126 3.51 2.54 -12.05
N VAL A 127 3.91 1.27 -11.87
CA VAL A 127 4.87 0.88 -10.83
C VAL A 127 6.29 1.36 -11.13
N VAL A 128 6.71 1.36 -12.40
CA VAL A 128 8.06 1.84 -12.81
C VAL A 128 8.24 3.31 -12.46
N THR A 129 7.22 4.14 -12.69
CA THR A 129 7.30 5.58 -12.37
C THR A 129 7.51 5.80 -10.88
N PHE A 130 6.75 5.08 -10.04
CA PHE A 130 6.92 5.11 -8.59
C PHE A 130 8.32 4.62 -8.17
N ALA A 131 8.80 3.51 -8.73
CA ALA A 131 10.11 2.95 -8.42
C ALA A 131 11.26 3.91 -8.80
N LEU A 132 11.17 4.54 -9.98
CA LEU A 132 12.16 5.54 -10.42
C LEU A 132 12.17 6.76 -9.50
N ASN A 133 11.01 7.23 -9.04
CA ASN A 133 10.95 8.33 -8.07
C ASN A 133 11.54 7.95 -6.71
N ALA A 134 11.36 6.70 -6.26
CA ALA A 134 12.03 6.21 -5.05
C ALA A 134 13.56 6.15 -5.22
N VAL A 135 14.10 5.77 -6.38
CA VAL A 135 15.55 5.77 -6.63
C VAL A 135 16.12 7.20 -6.65
N LYS A 136 15.36 8.17 -7.14
CA LYS A 136 15.77 9.59 -7.14
C LYS A 136 15.93 10.19 -5.73
N THR A 137 15.44 9.54 -4.67
CA THR A 137 15.66 10.01 -3.29
C THR A 137 16.98 9.53 -2.69
N ILE A 138 17.68 8.56 -3.33
CA ILE A 138 18.97 8.05 -2.83
C ILE A 138 20.00 9.17 -2.57
N PRO A 139 20.18 10.17 -3.45
CA PRO A 139 21.14 11.25 -3.20
C PRO A 139 20.81 12.14 -1.99
N ILE A 140 19.57 12.13 -1.51
CA ILE A 140 19.12 12.96 -0.37
C ILE A 140 19.73 12.44 0.93
N ASP A 141 19.72 11.12 1.14
CA ASP A 141 20.35 10.49 2.32
C ASP A 141 20.95 9.11 1.99
N PRO A 142 22.10 9.08 1.30
CA PRO A 142 22.71 7.84 0.84
C PRO A 142 23.06 6.89 2.00
N TRP A 143 23.44 7.44 3.16
CA TRP A 143 23.89 6.69 4.33
C TRP A 143 22.75 6.00 5.07
N LEU A 144 21.52 6.46 4.91
CA LEU A 144 20.35 5.73 5.40
C LEU A 144 19.81 4.77 4.33
N ILE A 145 19.67 5.25 3.08
CA ILE A 145 18.92 4.53 2.05
C ILE A 145 19.70 3.34 1.48
N LEU A 146 20.99 3.49 1.18
CA LEU A 146 21.79 2.40 0.56
C LEU A 146 21.93 1.18 1.48
N PRO A 147 22.23 1.32 2.80
CA PRO A 147 22.29 0.16 3.69
C PRO A 147 20.95 -0.57 3.81
N LEU A 148 19.82 0.15 3.79
CA LEU A 148 18.49 -0.46 3.82
C LEU A 148 18.18 -1.24 2.54
N ILE A 149 18.56 -0.70 1.38
CA ILE A 149 18.45 -1.42 0.09
C ILE A 149 19.34 -2.67 0.11
N ALA A 150 20.58 -2.56 0.55
CA ALA A 150 21.49 -3.70 0.64
C ALA A 150 20.97 -4.77 1.60
N ALA A 151 20.54 -4.40 2.81
CA ALA A 151 19.94 -5.29 3.78
C ALA A 151 18.69 -5.98 3.23
N PHE A 152 17.82 -5.23 2.52
CA PHE A 152 16.65 -5.79 1.84
C PHE A 152 17.05 -6.92 0.89
N PHE A 153 17.99 -6.67 -0.03
CA PHE A 153 18.38 -7.66 -1.03
C PHE A 153 19.11 -8.85 -0.41
N VAL A 154 20.03 -8.63 0.53
CA VAL A 154 20.76 -9.73 1.20
C VAL A 154 19.80 -10.63 1.96
N ILE A 155 18.89 -10.07 2.77
CA ILE A 155 17.95 -10.88 3.55
C ILE A 155 16.91 -11.55 2.63
N ARG A 156 16.51 -10.88 1.55
CA ARG A 156 15.55 -11.43 0.58
C ARG A 156 16.07 -12.67 -0.15
N LEU A 157 17.38 -12.85 -0.27
CA LEU A 157 17.98 -14.09 -0.81
C LEU A 157 17.65 -15.32 0.07
N PHE A 158 17.45 -15.13 1.37
CA PHE A 158 17.16 -16.21 2.31
C PHE A 158 15.67 -16.29 2.65
N ASN A 159 15.03 -15.15 2.93
CA ASN A 159 13.63 -15.10 3.31
C ASN A 159 12.95 -13.77 2.89
N PRO A 160 12.09 -13.80 1.84
CA PRO A 160 11.39 -12.62 1.35
C PRO A 160 10.45 -11.93 2.35
N ALA A 161 9.89 -12.67 3.32
CA ALA A 161 9.00 -12.10 4.33
C ALA A 161 9.80 -11.37 5.42
N LEU A 162 10.94 -11.94 5.83
CA LEU A 162 11.82 -11.32 6.81
C LEU A 162 12.53 -10.07 6.27
N SER A 163 12.77 -9.99 4.95
CA SER A 163 13.45 -8.83 4.38
C SER A 163 12.68 -7.53 4.58
N VAL A 164 11.35 -7.56 4.43
CA VAL A 164 10.48 -6.39 4.66
C VAL A 164 10.50 -5.99 6.14
N LEU A 165 10.36 -6.96 7.04
CA LEU A 165 10.36 -6.70 8.49
C LEU A 165 11.71 -6.16 8.97
N ALA A 166 12.81 -6.75 8.52
CA ALA A 166 14.15 -6.32 8.90
C ALA A 166 14.45 -4.89 8.44
N VAL A 167 14.02 -4.51 7.24
CA VAL A 167 14.19 -3.16 6.73
C VAL A 167 13.29 -2.16 7.43
N LEU A 168 12.05 -2.55 7.74
CA LEU A 168 11.13 -1.68 8.49
C LEU A 168 11.66 -1.40 9.90
N ILE A 169 12.03 -2.46 10.64
CA ILE A 169 12.55 -2.35 12.01
C ILE A 169 13.92 -1.69 12.01
N GLY A 170 14.84 -2.15 11.16
CA GLY A 170 16.19 -1.62 11.05
C GLY A 170 16.20 -0.17 10.56
N GLY A 171 15.38 0.17 9.57
CA GLY A 171 15.20 1.53 9.08
C GLY A 171 14.59 2.47 10.11
N GLY A 172 13.55 2.01 10.81
CA GLY A 172 12.95 2.75 11.92
C GLY A 172 13.95 3.03 13.06
N LEU A 173 14.70 2.01 13.47
CA LEU A 173 15.75 2.15 14.49
C LEU A 173 16.87 3.08 14.01
N ALA A 174 17.35 2.92 12.78
CA ALA A 174 18.40 3.77 12.22
C ALA A 174 17.93 5.23 12.14
N ALA A 175 16.70 5.49 11.70
CA ALA A 175 16.11 6.82 11.67
C ALA A 175 15.98 7.42 13.08
N PHE A 176 15.54 6.62 14.06
CA PHE A 176 15.39 7.06 15.45
C PHE A 176 16.74 7.42 16.09
N LEU A 177 17.74 6.53 15.97
CA LEU A 177 19.08 6.73 16.52
C LEU A 177 19.83 7.89 15.87
N SER A 178 19.51 8.22 14.62
CA SER A 178 20.11 9.34 13.90
C SER A 178 19.36 10.67 14.06
N GLY A 179 18.31 10.71 14.90
CA GLY A 179 17.53 11.91 15.14
C GLY A 179 16.70 12.38 13.94
N ARG A 180 16.45 11.50 12.96
CA ARG A 180 15.68 11.79 11.74
C ARG A 180 14.17 11.63 11.90
N VAL A 181 13.73 11.15 13.07
CA VAL A 181 12.31 11.05 13.42
C VAL A 181 11.89 12.38 14.03
N GLY A 182 10.90 13.04 13.43
CA GLY A 182 10.29 14.24 14.03
C GLY A 182 9.75 13.94 15.43
N GLY A 183 9.64 14.95 16.29
CA GLY A 183 9.09 14.78 17.63
C GLY A 183 7.76 14.02 17.60
N LEU A 184 7.57 13.10 18.56
CA LEU A 184 6.27 12.45 18.73
C LEU A 184 5.18 13.53 18.78
N PRO A 185 4.03 13.34 18.11
CA PRO A 185 2.94 14.30 18.19
C PRO A 185 2.66 14.58 19.67
N THR A 186 2.64 15.86 20.05
CA THR A 186 2.21 16.24 21.39
C THR A 186 0.81 15.64 21.60
N PRO A 187 0.57 14.90 22.69
CA PRO A 187 -0.79 14.51 23.03
C PRO A 187 -1.59 15.81 23.18
N GLU A 188 -2.60 15.98 22.33
CA GLU A 188 -3.62 17.00 22.50
C GLU A 188 -4.47 16.72 23.75
#